data_AF-A0A317IHU7-F1
#
_entry.id   AF-A0A317IHU7-F1
#
_cell.length_a   1.000
_cell.length_b   1.000
_cell.length_c   1.000
_cell.angle_alpha   90.00
_cell.angle_beta   90.00
_cell.angle_gamma   90.00
#
_symmetry.space_group_name_H-M   'P 1'
#
loop_
_entity.id
_entity.type
_entity.pdbx_description
1 polymer ?
#
loop_
_entity_poly.entity_id
_entity_poly.type
_entity_poly.pdbx_seq_one_letter_code
_entity_poly.pdbx_strand_id
1 'polypeptide(L)'
;MDVIVEGKITAEEGVDEVLQTIIDLKTVANPVLRINCLDARFQGKIGFAQGGFILGAKIDETGELGYPAVRRLLMVRNGNYAILDPEKQVVQDINQTLWLDAEKVIQVLPDMPQLPDGLVGAHPSAATTTLVYDRYEEPSPVVRRPAERASVGGVNSKARQFNPSDWRRRYAMLIGLALILIILAAAYMYYGDQILALLHTFIK
;
A
#
# COMPACT_ATOMS: atom_id res chain seq x y z
N MET A 1 1.06 -11.77 18.12
CA MET A 1 1.39 -11.41 16.72
C MET A 1 0.97 -12.58 15.88
N ASP A 2 -0.15 -12.42 15.19
CA ASP A 2 -0.70 -13.47 14.34
C ASP A 2 -0.19 -13.30 12.92
N VAL A 3 0.09 -14.43 12.27
CA VAL A 3 0.48 -14.46 10.86
C VAL A 3 -0.79 -14.39 10.02
N ILE A 4 -0.89 -13.36 9.18
CA ILE A 4 -2.03 -13.17 8.29
C ILE A 4 -1.76 -13.85 6.96
N VAL A 5 -0.56 -13.64 6.42
CA VAL A 5 -0.10 -14.16 5.13
C VAL A 5 1.36 -14.56 5.29
N GLU A 6 1.73 -15.69 4.72
CA GLU A 6 3.11 -16.13 4.58
C GLU A 6 3.36 -16.57 3.14
N GLY A 7 4.57 -16.36 2.66
CA GLY A 7 4.93 -16.69 1.28
C GLY A 7 6.43 -16.62 1.03
N LYS A 8 6.79 -16.74 -0.24
CA LYS A 8 8.19 -16.73 -0.70
C LYS A 8 8.37 -15.65 -1.75
N ILE A 9 9.42 -14.85 -1.59
CA ILE A 9 9.87 -13.91 -2.60
C ILE A 9 10.69 -14.71 -3.59
N THR A 10 10.27 -14.74 -4.85
CA THR A 10 10.93 -15.45 -5.94
C THR A 10 11.12 -14.51 -7.14
N ALA A 11 11.66 -15.02 -8.24
CA ALA A 11 11.74 -14.24 -9.48
C ALA A 11 10.36 -14.01 -10.13
N GLU A 12 9.39 -14.87 -9.83
CA GLU A 12 8.01 -14.79 -10.35
C GLU A 12 7.12 -13.97 -9.42
N GLU A 13 7.30 -14.11 -8.11
CA GLU A 13 6.57 -13.38 -7.06
C GLU A 13 7.50 -12.34 -6.42
N GLY A 14 7.43 -11.12 -6.92
CA GLY A 14 8.29 -10.01 -6.50
C GLY A 14 7.82 -9.32 -5.23
N VAL A 15 8.69 -8.50 -4.65
CA VAL A 15 8.38 -7.71 -3.45
C VAL A 15 7.28 -6.67 -3.70
N ASP A 16 7.12 -6.24 -4.95
CA ASP A 16 6.02 -5.38 -5.41
C ASP A 16 4.65 -6.01 -5.18
N GLU A 17 4.47 -7.31 -5.47
CA GLU A 17 3.22 -8.02 -5.20
C GLU A 17 2.93 -8.15 -3.70
N VAL A 18 3.98 -8.36 -2.90
CA VAL A 18 3.88 -8.40 -1.43
C VAL A 18 3.45 -7.03 -0.88
N LEU A 19 4.02 -5.94 -1.39
CA LEU A 19 3.62 -4.58 -1.01
C LEU A 19 2.18 -4.29 -1.43
N GLN A 20 1.79 -4.69 -2.64
CA GLN A 20 0.42 -4.53 -3.13
C GLN A 20 -0.58 -5.26 -2.21
N THR A 21 -0.24 -6.49 -1.79
CA THR A 21 -1.05 -7.27 -0.83
C THR A 21 -1.23 -6.52 0.50
N ILE A 22 -0.19 -5.85 1.00
CA ILE A 22 -0.27 -5.05 2.24
C ILE A 22 -1.17 -3.82 2.05
N ILE A 23 -1.09 -3.16 0.91
CA ILE A 23 -1.94 -2.00 0.58
C ILE A 23 -3.43 -2.42 0.52
N ASP A 24 -3.69 -3.59 -0.04
CA ASP A 24 -5.04 -4.15 -0.18
C ASP A 24 -5.61 -4.70 1.14
N LEU A 25 -4.74 -5.02 2.12
CA LEU A 25 -5.08 -5.42 3.48
C LEU A 25 -5.61 -4.24 4.32
N LYS A 26 -6.86 -3.86 4.08
CA LYS A 26 -7.55 -2.77 4.81
C LYS A 26 -8.03 -3.13 6.21
N THR A 27 -8.00 -4.40 6.56
CA THR A 27 -8.49 -4.93 7.85
C THR A 27 -7.49 -4.70 8.98
N VAL A 28 -6.21 -4.52 8.66
CA VAL A 28 -5.11 -4.45 9.63
C VAL A 28 -4.69 -3.00 9.79
N ALA A 29 -4.69 -2.50 11.04
CA ALA A 29 -4.35 -1.10 11.30
C ALA A 29 -2.85 -0.82 11.08
N ASN A 30 -1.99 -1.71 11.59
CA ASN A 30 -0.54 -1.55 11.56
C ASN A 30 0.16 -2.87 11.15
N PRO A 31 0.05 -3.30 9.89
CA PRO A 31 0.67 -4.54 9.46
C PRO A 31 2.20 -4.45 9.56
N VAL A 32 2.83 -5.57 9.92
CA VAL A 32 4.29 -5.68 9.95
C VAL A 32 4.72 -6.74 8.96
N LEU A 33 5.51 -6.34 7.96
CA LEU A 33 6.12 -7.25 7.01
C LEU A 33 7.45 -7.72 7.56
N ARG A 34 7.57 -9.01 7.84
CA ARG A 34 8.83 -9.67 8.16
C ARG A 34 9.41 -10.26 6.88
N ILE A 35 10.66 -9.95 6.57
CA ILE A 35 11.39 -10.50 5.42
C ILE A 35 12.63 -11.23 5.95
N ASN A 36 12.86 -12.44 5.45
CA ASN A 36 14.07 -13.20 5.68
C ASN A 36 14.75 -13.48 4.34
N CYS A 37 15.90 -12.87 4.10
CA CYS A 37 16.68 -13.05 2.87
C CYS A 37 17.62 -14.25 3.02
N LEU A 38 17.43 -15.25 2.17
CA LEU A 38 18.23 -16.48 2.21
C LEU A 38 19.66 -16.27 1.69
N ASP A 39 19.82 -15.42 0.67
CA ASP A 39 21.11 -15.21 0.00
C ASP A 39 22.07 -14.38 0.87
N ALA A 40 21.57 -13.26 1.39
CA ALA A 40 22.37 -12.30 2.16
C ALA A 40 22.34 -12.57 3.67
N ARG A 41 21.60 -13.61 4.12
CA ARG A 41 21.49 -14.06 5.51
C ARG A 41 21.15 -12.94 6.49
N PHE A 42 20.21 -12.09 6.12
CA PHE A 42 19.67 -11.08 7.02
C PHE A 42 18.15 -11.19 7.10
N GLN A 43 17.62 -10.83 8.26
CA GLN A 43 16.20 -10.72 8.51
C GLN A 43 15.86 -9.30 8.95
N GLY A 44 14.67 -8.85 8.57
CA GLY A 44 14.20 -7.54 8.97
C GLY A 44 12.71 -7.45 8.99
N LYS A 45 12.25 -6.30 9.49
CA LYS A 45 10.85 -5.99 9.65
C LYS A 45 10.59 -4.59 9.09
N ILE A 46 9.51 -4.46 8.34
CA ILE A 46 8.99 -3.19 7.82
C ILE A 46 7.63 -2.97 8.46
N GLY A 47 7.46 -1.80 9.07
CA GLY A 47 6.22 -1.41 9.73
C GLY A 47 5.40 -0.53 8.81
N PHE A 48 4.11 -0.81 8.73
CA PHE A 48 3.16 -0.05 7.94
C PHE A 48 2.11 0.61 8.84
N ALA A 49 1.63 1.76 8.41
CA ALA A 49 0.42 2.38 8.89
C ALA A 49 -0.73 2.10 7.92
N GLN A 50 -1.94 2.32 8.41
CA GLN A 50 -3.16 2.25 7.63
C GLN A 50 -3.04 3.09 6.34
N GLY A 51 -3.51 2.53 5.22
CA GLY A 51 -3.45 3.19 3.92
C GLY A 51 -2.15 2.97 3.17
N GLY A 52 -1.30 2.01 3.58
CA GLY A 52 -0.12 1.63 2.83
C GLY A 52 1.08 2.55 3.04
N PHE A 53 1.17 3.26 4.16
CA PHE A 53 2.35 4.08 4.45
C PHE A 53 3.39 3.28 5.21
N ILE A 54 4.65 3.33 4.78
CA ILE A 54 5.78 2.73 5.50
C ILE A 54 6.21 3.68 6.62
N LEU A 55 6.13 3.21 7.86
CA LEU A 55 6.54 3.95 9.06
C LEU A 55 8.04 3.85 9.30
N GLY A 56 8.65 2.72 8.95
CA GLY A 56 10.06 2.45 9.17
C GLY A 56 10.41 0.99 8.92
N ALA A 57 11.69 0.69 9.02
CA ALA A 57 12.18 -0.68 8.98
C ALA A 57 13.40 -0.85 9.88
N LYS A 58 13.66 -2.10 10.23
CA LYS A 58 14.81 -2.54 11.02
C LYS A 58 15.35 -3.85 10.45
N ILE A 59 16.68 -3.95 10.35
CA ILE A 59 17.39 -5.21 10.09
C ILE A 59 17.98 -5.68 11.41
N ASP A 60 17.70 -6.92 11.80
CA ASP A 60 18.04 -7.41 13.13
C ASP A 60 19.56 -7.63 13.27
N GLU A 61 20.24 -8.09 12.23
CA GLU A 61 21.67 -8.41 12.27
C GLU A 61 22.57 -7.18 12.28
N THR A 62 22.25 -6.18 11.45
CA THR A 62 23.09 -4.97 11.30
C THR A 62 22.65 -3.84 12.22
N GLY A 63 21.42 -3.90 12.75
CA GLY A 63 20.83 -2.78 13.48
C GLY A 63 20.55 -1.56 12.60
N GLU A 64 20.59 -1.70 11.27
CA GLU A 64 20.20 -0.64 10.35
C GLU A 64 18.72 -0.30 10.56
N LEU A 65 18.43 1.00 10.61
CA LEU A 65 17.10 1.55 10.83
C LEU A 65 16.75 2.51 9.70
N GLY A 66 15.46 2.58 9.36
CA GLY A 66 14.88 3.66 8.58
C GLY A 66 14.92 3.39 7.08
N TYR A 67 15.08 4.45 6.28
CA TYR A 67 15.09 4.33 4.82
C TYR A 67 16.18 3.37 4.29
N PRO A 68 17.42 3.36 4.81
CA PRO A 68 18.43 2.40 4.36
C PRO A 68 17.99 0.94 4.57
N ALA A 69 17.36 0.66 5.71
CA ALA A 69 16.82 -0.67 6.02
C ALA A 69 15.65 -1.03 5.12
N VAL A 70 14.71 -0.09 4.89
CA VAL A 70 13.59 -0.27 3.94
C VAL A 70 14.15 -0.65 2.57
N ARG A 71 15.13 0.12 2.09
CA ARG A 71 15.72 -0.10 0.76
C ARG A 71 16.38 -1.46 0.62
N ARG A 72 17.16 -1.85 1.61
CA ARG A 72 17.83 -3.15 1.61
C ARG A 72 16.85 -4.32 1.69
N LEU A 73 15.78 -4.19 2.48
CA LEU A 73 14.74 -5.21 2.61
C LEU A 73 13.87 -5.35 1.35
N LEU A 74 13.54 -4.23 0.69
CA LEU A 74 12.72 -4.26 -0.53
C LEU A 74 13.50 -4.68 -1.79
N MET A 75 14.82 -4.63 -1.76
CA MET A 75 15.70 -5.10 -2.85
C MET A 75 15.94 -6.63 -2.81
N VAL A 76 15.35 -7.35 -1.86
CA VAL A 76 15.48 -8.80 -1.75
C VAL A 76 14.83 -9.48 -2.95
N ARG A 77 15.57 -10.37 -3.62
CA ARG A 77 15.09 -11.15 -4.77
C ARG A 77 14.70 -12.58 -4.42
N ASN A 78 15.26 -13.12 -3.34
CA ASN A 78 15.01 -14.47 -2.88
C ASN A 78 14.94 -14.48 -1.35
N GLY A 79 13.80 -14.91 -0.83
CA GLY A 79 13.56 -14.89 0.61
C GLY A 79 12.20 -15.44 0.99
N ASN A 80 11.93 -15.49 2.28
CA ASN A 80 10.61 -15.77 2.81
C ASN A 80 10.04 -14.50 3.41
N TYR A 81 8.73 -14.30 3.30
CA TYR A 81 8.06 -13.17 3.93
C TYR A 81 6.86 -13.63 4.75
N ALA A 82 6.50 -12.82 5.74
CA ALA A 82 5.28 -12.99 6.51
C ALA A 82 4.70 -11.61 6.86
N ILE A 83 3.40 -11.44 6.61
CA ILE A 83 2.64 -10.28 7.05
C ILE A 83 2.01 -10.62 8.40
N LEU A 84 2.34 -9.82 9.40
CA LEU A 84 1.93 -10.02 10.79
C LEU A 84 0.93 -8.95 11.24
N ASP A 85 -0.07 -9.35 12.02
CA ASP A 85 -0.91 -8.43 12.79
C ASP A 85 -0.39 -8.32 14.23
N PRO A 86 0.08 -7.15 14.68
CA PRO A 86 0.48 -6.93 16.06
C PRO A 86 -0.70 -6.70 17.02
N GLU A 87 -1.94 -7.01 16.64
CA GLU A 87 -3.14 -6.92 17.49
C GLU A 87 -3.26 -5.55 18.19
N LYS A 88 -3.08 -4.48 17.40
CA LYS A 88 -3.10 -3.06 17.83
C LYS A 88 -1.92 -2.61 18.70
N GLN A 89 -0.94 -3.47 19.00
CA GLN A 89 0.29 -3.00 19.66
C GLN A 89 1.17 -2.26 18.65
N VAL A 90 1.52 -1.02 18.97
CA VAL A 90 2.48 -0.25 18.18
C VAL A 90 3.86 -0.85 18.44
N VAL A 91 4.48 -1.41 17.40
CA VAL A 91 5.87 -1.91 17.48
C VAL A 91 6.80 -0.70 17.53
N GLN A 92 7.15 -0.27 18.74
CA GLN A 92 7.94 0.96 18.98
C GLN A 92 9.29 0.94 18.25
N ASP A 93 9.91 -0.23 18.13
CA ASP A 93 11.21 -0.40 17.48
C ASP A 93 11.22 -0.09 15.98
N ILE A 94 10.05 -0.10 15.32
CA ILE A 94 9.93 0.04 13.86
C ILE A 94 9.31 1.39 13.48
N ASN A 95 8.59 2.04 14.40
CA ASN A 95 7.93 3.31 14.12
C ASN A 95 8.94 4.47 14.14
N GLN A 96 9.49 4.79 12.97
CA GLN A 96 10.48 5.85 12.76
C GLN A 96 9.88 7.06 12.03
N THR A 97 8.56 7.08 11.84
CA THR A 97 7.83 8.24 11.30
C THR A 97 8.31 8.64 9.88
N LEU A 98 8.73 7.68 9.04
CA LEU A 98 9.20 7.97 7.68
C LEU A 98 8.08 8.41 6.72
N TRP A 99 6.88 7.83 6.87
CA TRP A 99 5.70 8.10 6.05
C TRP A 99 5.94 7.98 4.54
N LEU A 100 6.62 6.91 4.11
CA LEU A 100 6.81 6.64 2.68
C LEU A 100 5.53 6.05 2.11
N ASP A 101 5.11 6.53 0.95
CA ASP A 101 3.94 6.02 0.25
C ASP A 101 4.30 4.71 -0.46
N ALA A 102 3.73 3.58 -0.04
CA ALA A 102 4.08 2.28 -0.63
C ALA A 102 3.69 2.20 -2.11
N GLU A 103 2.64 2.91 -2.57
CA GLU A 103 2.28 2.94 -4.00
C GLU A 103 3.38 3.60 -4.83
N LYS A 104 3.99 4.67 -4.32
CA LYS A 104 5.14 5.31 -4.98
C LYS A 104 6.39 4.45 -4.91
N VAL A 105 6.59 3.75 -3.80
CA VAL A 105 7.72 2.81 -3.64
C VAL A 105 7.63 1.69 -4.67
N ILE A 106 6.44 1.12 -4.90
CA ILE A 106 6.23 0.09 -5.94
C ILE A 106 6.65 0.61 -7.32
N GLN A 107 6.32 1.86 -7.66
CA GLN A 107 6.65 2.45 -8.97
C GLN A 107 8.15 2.62 -9.23
N VAL A 108 8.97 2.69 -8.17
CA VAL A 108 10.43 2.84 -8.29
C VAL A 108 11.18 1.53 -8.04
N LEU A 109 10.50 0.42 -7.76
CA LEU A 109 11.14 -0.88 -7.65
C LEU A 109 11.50 -1.41 -9.05
N PRO A 110 12.69 -2.00 -9.22
CA PRO A 110 13.72 -2.29 -8.21
C PRO A 110 14.73 -1.15 -7.95
N ASP A 111 14.74 -0.11 -8.78
CA ASP A 111 15.75 0.95 -8.81
C ASP A 111 15.42 2.11 -7.84
N MET A 112 15.38 1.81 -6.55
CA MET A 112 15.05 2.84 -5.56
C MET A 112 16.17 3.89 -5.39
N PRO A 113 15.81 5.18 -5.19
CA PRO A 113 16.77 6.26 -4.99
C PRO A 113 17.59 6.09 -3.70
N GLN A 114 18.72 6.79 -3.60
CA GLN A 114 19.54 6.78 -2.38
C GLN A 114 18.92 7.61 -1.24
N LEU A 115 18.10 8.60 -1.60
CA LEU A 115 17.42 9.51 -0.69
C LEU A 115 15.90 9.27 -0.78
N PRO A 116 15.14 9.44 0.32
CA PRO A 116 13.69 9.26 0.32
C PRO A 116 12.91 10.40 -0.37
N ASP A 117 13.60 11.37 -0.94
CA ASP A 117 13.01 12.55 -1.57
C ASP A 117 12.05 12.15 -2.71
N GLY A 118 10.79 12.56 -2.61
CA GLY A 118 9.72 12.24 -3.57
C GLY A 118 8.88 11.00 -3.21
N LEU A 119 9.37 10.11 -2.34
CA LEU A 119 8.65 8.93 -1.86
C LEU A 119 7.79 9.22 -0.63
N VAL A 120 8.06 10.32 0.07
CA VAL A 120 7.26 10.78 1.20
C VAL A 120 5.84 11.09 0.73
N GLY A 121 4.86 10.48 1.38
CA GLY A 121 3.44 10.73 1.18
C GLY A 121 3.01 12.03 1.87
N ALA A 122 1.87 12.59 1.45
CA ALA A 122 1.23 13.62 2.26
C ALA A 122 0.83 12.97 3.59
N HIS A 123 1.38 13.44 4.71
CA HIS A 123 1.08 12.90 6.03
C HIS A 123 -0.44 12.87 6.24
N PRO A 124 -1.04 11.78 6.74
CA PRO A 124 -2.44 11.75 7.15
C PRO A 124 -2.66 12.55 8.44
N SER A 125 -2.26 13.83 8.48
CA SER A 125 -2.48 14.75 9.59
C SER A 125 -3.72 15.58 9.30
N ALA A 126 -4.89 14.94 9.38
CA ALA A 126 -6.17 15.65 9.52
C ALA A 126 -7.29 14.80 10.18
N ALA A 127 -6.95 13.70 10.86
CA ALA A 127 -7.91 13.00 11.70
C ALA A 127 -7.21 12.55 13.00
N THR A 128 -7.26 13.45 13.98
CA THR A 128 -7.33 13.16 15.41
C THR A 128 -6.70 11.85 15.89
N THR A 129 -5.44 11.90 16.28
CA THR A 129 -5.02 11.15 17.46
C THR A 129 -4.22 12.11 18.31
N THR A 130 -4.94 12.80 19.19
CA THR A 130 -4.37 13.34 20.43
C THR A 130 -3.84 12.13 21.20
N LEU A 131 -2.61 11.71 20.90
CA LEU A 131 -1.88 10.85 21.82
C LEU A 131 -1.66 11.70 23.06
N VAL A 132 -2.45 11.41 24.09
CA VAL A 132 -2.17 11.77 25.47
C VAL A 132 -0.81 11.16 25.81
N TYR A 133 0.25 11.94 25.55
CA TYR A 133 1.54 11.72 26.18
C TYR A 133 1.36 12.20 27.60
N ASP A 134 1.09 11.26 28.51
CA ASP A 134 1.14 11.50 29.94
C ASP A 134 2.61 11.69 30.32
N ARG A 135 3.12 12.89 30.02
CA ARG A 135 4.42 13.36 30.46
C ARG A 135 4.23 13.86 31.88
N TYR A 136 4.79 13.11 32.84
CA TYR A 136 5.04 13.63 34.17
C TYR A 136 5.97 14.85 34.05
N GLU A 137 5.41 16.05 34.11
CA GLU A 137 6.15 17.30 34.33
C GLU A 137 5.65 17.90 35.65
N GLU A 138 6.57 18.02 36.60
CA GLU A 138 6.40 18.71 37.88
C GLU A 138 5.85 20.14 37.71
N PRO A 139 5.08 20.65 38.68
CA PRO A 139 4.45 21.96 38.57
C PRO A 139 5.47 23.08 38.77
N SER A 140 5.57 23.98 37.80
CA SER A 140 6.14 25.31 38.00
C SER A 140 5.18 26.40 37.50
N PRO A 141 5.12 27.57 38.18
CA PRO A 141 3.91 28.37 38.21
C PRO A 141 3.78 29.34 37.03
N VAL A 142 2.55 29.37 36.53
CA VAL A 142 1.80 30.44 35.85
C VAL A 142 2.54 31.77 35.64
N VAL A 143 2.86 32.07 34.38
CA VAL A 143 2.93 33.45 33.87
C VAL A 143 2.02 33.57 32.66
N ARG A 144 0.83 34.14 32.87
CA ARG A 144 -0.11 34.52 31.81
C ARG A 144 0.42 35.77 31.09
N ARG A 145 0.57 35.73 29.76
CA ARG A 145 0.50 36.92 28.91
C ARG A 145 -0.62 36.77 27.87
N PRO A 146 -1.34 37.85 27.55
CA PRO A 146 -2.54 37.79 26.73
C PRO A 146 -2.23 37.95 25.23
N ALA A 147 -2.92 37.11 24.45
CA ALA A 147 -3.51 37.30 23.13
C ALA A 147 -2.76 38.14 22.07
N GLU A 148 -2.37 37.46 20.99
CA GLU A 148 -2.38 38.02 19.65
C GLU A 148 -3.04 37.00 18.70
N ARG A 149 -4.29 37.30 18.30
CA ARG A 149 -5.06 36.48 17.35
C ARG A 149 -4.63 36.86 15.93
N ALA A 150 -3.85 36.00 15.29
CA ALA A 150 -3.68 36.04 13.84
C ALA A 150 -4.85 35.29 13.18
N SER A 151 -5.76 36.02 12.54
CA SER A 151 -6.81 35.47 11.70
C SER A 151 -6.21 34.98 10.38
N VAL A 152 -6.00 33.67 10.25
CA VAL A 152 -5.63 33.05 8.97
C VAL A 152 -6.91 32.84 8.15
N GLY A 153 -6.95 33.52 7.00
CA GLY A 153 -8.08 33.49 6.08
C GLY A 153 -8.44 32.08 5.62
N GLY A 154 -9.75 31.82 5.55
CA GLY A 154 -10.31 30.58 5.05
C GLY A 154 -9.94 30.36 3.59
N VAL A 155 -8.95 29.50 3.36
CA VAL A 155 -8.68 28.92 2.05
C VAL A 155 -9.63 27.75 1.87
N ASN A 156 -10.71 27.99 1.12
CA ASN A 156 -11.59 26.97 0.56
C ASN A 156 -10.78 26.04 -0.35
N SER A 157 -10.14 25.06 0.26
CA SER A 157 -9.39 24.02 -0.43
C SER A 157 -10.42 23.07 -1.04
N LYS A 158 -10.56 23.14 -2.37
CA LYS A 158 -11.32 22.18 -3.18
C LYS A 158 -10.74 20.79 -2.94
N ALA A 159 -11.28 20.08 -1.95
CA ALA A 159 -11.03 18.67 -1.73
C ALA A 159 -11.31 17.96 -3.06
N ARG A 160 -10.28 17.34 -3.65
CA ARG A 160 -10.47 16.39 -4.73
C ARG A 160 -11.32 15.27 -4.16
N GLN A 161 -12.62 15.31 -4.45
CA GLN A 161 -13.53 14.23 -4.17
C GLN A 161 -13.02 13.03 -4.97
N PHE A 162 -12.33 12.12 -4.29
CA PHE A 162 -11.98 10.82 -4.82
C PHE A 162 -13.30 10.16 -5.23
N ASN A 163 -13.46 9.88 -6.52
CA ASN A 163 -14.69 9.34 -7.09
C ASN A 163 -14.54 7.82 -7.23
N PRO A 164 -14.89 7.02 -6.21
CA PRO A 164 -14.78 5.55 -6.26
C PRO A 164 -15.71 4.91 -7.30
N SER A 165 -16.46 5.69 -8.08
CA SER A 165 -17.33 5.18 -9.14
C SER A 165 -16.58 4.77 -10.41
N ASP A 166 -15.35 5.26 -10.64
CA ASP A 166 -14.64 4.98 -11.89
C ASP A 166 -14.12 3.54 -11.99
N TRP A 167 -13.64 2.95 -10.87
CA TRP A 167 -13.17 1.56 -10.89
C TRP A 167 -14.33 0.57 -11.06
N ARG A 168 -15.48 0.83 -10.41
CA ARG A 168 -16.70 0.01 -10.55
C ARG A 168 -17.26 0.08 -11.97
N ARG A 169 -17.24 1.26 -12.60
CA ARG A 169 -17.66 1.43 -14.00
C ARG A 169 -16.77 0.66 -14.97
N ARG A 170 -15.45 0.71 -14.78
CA ARG A 170 -14.49 -0.06 -15.60
C ARG A 170 -14.70 -1.56 -15.46
N TYR A 171 -14.87 -2.06 -14.24
CA TYR A 171 -15.15 -3.48 -14.00
C TYR A 171 -16.50 -3.93 -14.59
N ALA A 172 -17.56 -3.15 -14.41
CA ALA A 172 -18.87 -3.46 -14.98
C ALA A 172 -18.83 -3.51 -16.53
N MET A 173 -18.06 -2.62 -17.16
CA MET A 173 -17.87 -2.61 -18.61
C MET A 173 -17.15 -3.88 -19.11
N LEU A 174 -16.09 -4.32 -18.42
CA LEU A 174 -15.35 -5.54 -18.78
C LEU A 174 -16.22 -6.80 -18.64
N ILE A 175 -17.01 -6.90 -17.56
CA ILE A 175 -17.94 -8.01 -17.36
C ILE A 175 -19.02 -8.02 -18.45
N GLY A 176 -19.58 -6.85 -18.78
CA GLY A 176 -20.56 -6.72 -19.87
C GLY A 176 -20.00 -7.18 -21.23
N LEU A 177 -18.76 -6.80 -21.55
CA LEU A 177 -18.11 -7.22 -22.79
C LEU A 177 -17.86 -8.73 -22.84
N ALA A 178 -17.43 -9.33 -21.72
CA ALA A 178 -17.25 -10.77 -21.62
C ALA A 178 -18.55 -11.54 -21.86
N LEU A 179 -19.67 -11.08 -21.28
CA LEU A 179 -20.99 -11.69 -21.49
C LEU A 179 -21.44 -11.59 -22.94
N ILE A 180 -21.21 -10.45 -23.61
CA ILE A 180 -21.53 -10.29 -25.03
C ILE A 180 -20.75 -11.28 -25.91
N LEU A 181 -19.45 -11.46 -25.63
CA LEU A 181 -18.62 -12.43 -26.36
C LEU A 181 -19.13 -13.86 -26.18
N ILE A 182 -19.54 -14.24 -24.97
CA ILE A 182 -20.11 -15.57 -24.70
C ILE A 182 -21.41 -15.77 -25.48
N ILE A 183 -22.29 -14.76 -25.52
CA ILE A 183 -23.55 -14.84 -26.28
C ILE A 183 -23.28 -14.96 -27.78
N LEU A 184 -22.34 -14.17 -28.32
CA LEU A 184 -21.96 -14.25 -29.73
C LEU A 184 -21.36 -15.61 -30.10
N ALA A 185 -20.50 -16.17 -29.24
CA ALA A 185 -19.94 -17.49 -29.43
C ALA A 185 -21.03 -18.58 -29.42
N ALA A 186 -21.98 -18.51 -28.49
CA ALA A 186 -23.11 -19.43 -28.42
C ALA A 186 -24.03 -19.31 -29.65
N ALA A 187 -24.33 -18.08 -30.09
CA ALA A 187 -25.11 -17.83 -31.29
C ALA A 187 -24.40 -18.36 -32.55
N TYR A 188 -23.09 -18.17 -32.65
CA TYR A 188 -22.28 -18.71 -33.75
C TYR A 188 -22.29 -20.25 -33.74
N MET A 189 -22.17 -20.88 -32.56
CA MET A 189 -22.25 -22.35 -32.47
C MET A 189 -23.63 -22.90 -32.88
N TYR A 190 -24.71 -22.17 -32.58
CA TYR A 190 -26.07 -22.64 -32.88
C TYR A 190 -26.51 -22.33 -34.31
N TYR A 191 -26.13 -21.17 -34.85
CA TYR A 191 -26.58 -20.68 -36.16
C TYR A 191 -25.48 -20.62 -37.22
N GLY A 192 -24.26 -21.06 -36.90
CA GLY A 192 -23.09 -20.93 -37.77
C GLY A 192 -23.29 -21.53 -39.15
N ASP A 193 -23.89 -22.71 -39.22
CA ASP A 193 -24.17 -23.39 -40.49
C ASP A 193 -25.17 -22.60 -41.37
N GLN A 194 -26.18 -21.98 -40.75
CA GLN A 194 -27.17 -21.15 -41.47
C GLN A 194 -26.54 -19.83 -41.98
N ILE A 195 -25.67 -19.23 -41.17
CA ILE A 195 -24.95 -17.99 -41.53
C ILE A 195 -24.00 -18.26 -42.71
N LEU A 196 -23.25 -19.36 -42.67
CA LEU A 196 -22.34 -19.76 -43.75
C LEU A 196 -23.08 -20.08 -45.05
N ALA A 197 -24.24 -20.75 -44.96
CA ALA A 197 -25.09 -21.04 -46.11
C ALA A 197 -25.64 -19.76 -46.77
N LEU A 198 -26.08 -18.78 -45.97
CA LEU A 198 -26.51 -17.47 -46.46
C LEU A 198 -25.35 -16.71 -47.14
N LEU A 199 -24.17 -16.68 -46.53
CA LEU A 199 -22.97 -16.05 -47.09
C LEU A 199 -22.60 -16.64 -48.46
N HIS A 200 -22.64 -17.96 -48.59
CA HIS A 200 -22.39 -18.64 -49.87
C HIS A 200 -23.42 -18.30 -50.96
N THR A 201 -24.64 -17.95 -50.56
CA THR A 201 -25.71 -17.58 -51.50
C THR A 201 -25.53 -16.17 -52.04
N PHE A 202 -24.97 -15.25 -51.25
CA PHE A 202 -24.72 -13.86 -51.65
C PHE A 202 -23.43 -13.66 -52.48
N ILE A 203 -22.51 -14.62 -52.47
CA ILE A 203 -21.22 -14.54 -53.18
C ILE A 203 -21.32 -15.10 -54.62
N LYS A 204 -22.44 -15.70 -55.01
CA LYS A 204 -22.73 -16.15 -56.38
C LYS A 204 -23.54 -15.12 -57.15
#